data_AF-J3D984-F1
#
_entry.id   AF-J3D984-F1
#
_cell.length_a   1.000
_cell.length_b   1.000
_cell.length_c   1.000
_cell.angle_alpha   90.00
_cell.angle_beta   90.00
_cell.angle_gamma   90.00
#
_symmetry.space_group_name_H-M   'P 1'
#
loop_
_entity.id
_entity.type
_entity.pdbx_description
1 polymer ?
#
loop_
_entity_poly.entity_id
_entity_poly.type
_entity_poly.pdbx_seq_one_letter_code
_entity_poly.pdbx_strand_id
1 'polypeptide(L)'
;MQKNNMSTDFVSYFNCGSVHLKSEAEILGSVIRTLIADKKSVTNKNIIMHLIAELESTHDRALQECLRSTLQIVVGRTPDDAGI
;
A
#
# COMPACT_ATOMS: atom_id res chain seq x y z
N MET A 1 5.46 16.06 20.28
CA MET A 1 6.27 15.08 19.52
C MET A 1 5.31 14.19 18.74
N GLN A 2 5.03 14.54 17.48
CA GLN A 2 4.11 13.78 16.63
C GLN A 2 4.83 12.51 16.17
N LYS A 3 4.51 11.37 16.78
CA LYS A 3 4.93 10.06 16.29
C LYS A 3 4.27 9.87 14.94
N ASN A 4 5.04 9.99 13.87
CA ASN A 4 4.69 9.54 12.53
C ASN A 4 4.58 8.00 12.58
N ASN A 5 3.45 7.52 13.07
CA ASN A 5 3.08 6.12 13.18
C ASN A 5 2.73 5.58 11.79
N MET A 6 3.76 5.46 10.96
CA MET A 6 3.77 4.44 9.93
C MET A 6 3.72 3.11 10.66
N SER A 7 2.63 2.37 10.52
CA SER A 7 2.59 0.99 10.96
C SER A 7 3.64 0.23 10.13
N THR A 8 4.82 0.04 10.69
CA THR A 8 5.88 -0.88 10.22
C THR A 8 5.34 -2.32 10.02
N ASP A 9 4.10 -2.54 10.47
CA ASP A 9 3.25 -3.70 10.24
C ASP A 9 3.12 -4.07 8.77
N PHE A 10 3.02 -3.13 7.82
CA PHE A 10 2.83 -3.48 6.41
C PHE A 10 4.03 -4.21 5.82
N VAL A 11 5.21 -3.58 5.85
CA VAL A 11 6.44 -4.20 5.32
C VAL A 11 6.74 -5.52 6.03
N SER A 12 6.49 -5.59 7.33
CA SER A 12 6.68 -6.82 8.11
C SER A 12 5.66 -7.92 7.72
N TYR A 13 4.41 -7.55 7.47
CA TYR A 13 3.34 -8.46 7.05
C TYR A 13 3.58 -8.99 5.64
N PHE A 14 4.00 -8.14 4.70
CA PHE A 14 4.34 -8.54 3.34
C PHE A 14 5.64 -9.37 3.28
N ASN A 15 6.57 -9.16 4.21
CA ASN A 15 7.80 -9.96 4.33
C ASN A 15 7.58 -11.28 5.10
N CYS A 16 6.57 -11.34 5.97
CA CYS A 16 6.20 -12.55 6.73
C CYS A 16 5.15 -13.41 6.00
N GLY A 17 4.35 -12.77 5.13
CA GLY A 17 3.33 -13.38 4.30
C GLY A 17 3.95 -14.31 3.26
N SER A 18 3.48 -15.54 3.25
CA SER A 18 3.94 -16.63 2.38
C SER A 18 4.07 -16.21 0.90
N VAL A 19 4.92 -16.92 0.15
CA VAL A 19 5.29 -16.79 -1.29
C VAL A 19 4.26 -16.13 -2.24
N HIS A 20 2.95 -16.26 -1.97
CA HIS A 20 1.87 -15.61 -2.70
C HIS A 20 1.86 -14.08 -2.66
N LEU A 21 2.35 -13.43 -1.60
CA LEU A 21 2.26 -11.97 -1.45
C LEU A 21 3.49 -11.22 -1.98
N LYS A 22 4.41 -11.91 -2.67
CA LYS A 22 5.65 -11.29 -3.18
C LYS A 22 5.35 -10.16 -4.18
N SER A 23 4.42 -10.37 -5.10
CA SER A 23 4.08 -9.39 -6.13
C SER A 23 3.47 -8.12 -5.51
N GLU A 24 2.52 -8.29 -4.58
CA GLU A 24 1.95 -7.18 -3.82
C GLU A 24 2.99 -6.46 -2.94
N ALA A 25 3.92 -7.20 -2.33
CA ALA A 25 5.02 -6.64 -1.55
C ALA A 25 5.95 -5.76 -2.40
N GLU A 26 6.27 -6.21 -3.61
CA GLU A 26 7.09 -5.44 -4.56
C GLU A 26 6.39 -4.16 -5.02
N ILE A 27 5.09 -4.25 -5.34
CA ILE A 27 4.27 -3.09 -5.70
C ILE A 27 4.25 -2.10 -4.54
N LEU A 28 3.93 -2.55 -3.32
CA LEU A 28 3.87 -1.67 -2.16
C LEU A 28 5.24 -1.03 -1.85
N GLY A 29 6.32 -1.80 -1.96
CA GLY A 29 7.69 -1.29 -1.82
C GLY A 29 8.05 -0.26 -2.90
N SER A 30 7.52 -0.39 -4.10
CA SER A 30 7.63 0.61 -5.17
C SER A 30 6.88 1.88 -4.80
N VAL A 31 5.61 1.76 -4.41
CA VAL A 31 4.76 2.90 -3.98
C VAL A 31 5.39 3.67 -2.83
N ILE A 32 5.88 2.98 -1.79
CA ILE A 32 6.55 3.60 -0.65
C ILE A 32 7.80 4.37 -1.11
N ARG A 33 8.62 3.79 -1.99
CA ARG A 33 9.80 4.47 -2.55
C ARG A 33 9.41 5.71 -3.34
N THR A 34 8.36 5.64 -4.16
CA THR A 34 7.86 6.80 -4.91
C THR A 34 7.38 7.90 -3.98
N LEU A 35 6.63 7.57 -2.92
CA LEU A 35 6.18 8.55 -1.93
C LEU A 35 7.35 9.21 -1.18
N ILE A 36 8.37 8.43 -0.82
CA ILE A 36 9.61 8.96 -0.20
C ILE A 36 10.35 9.88 -1.18
N ALA A 37 10.47 9.47 -2.46
CA ALA A 37 11.12 10.27 -3.50
C ALA A 37 10.40 11.60 -3.74
N ASP A 38 9.07 11.59 -3.67
CA ASP A 38 8.20 12.78 -3.79
C ASP A 38 8.18 13.65 -2.52
N LYS A 39 8.98 13.30 -1.48
CA LYS A 39 8.96 13.89 -0.13
C LYS A 39 7.56 13.96 0.49
N LYS A 40 6.64 13.10 0.04
CA LYS A 40 5.30 12.98 0.62
C LYS A 40 5.36 12.09 1.84
N SER A 41 4.53 12.40 2.83
CA SER A 41 4.37 11.53 3.99
C SER A 41 3.83 10.18 3.53
N VAL A 42 4.53 9.10 3.87
CA VAL A 42 4.09 7.73 3.58
C VAL A 42 2.98 7.35 4.56
N THR A 43 1.79 7.86 4.29
CA THR A 43 0.57 7.61 5.07
C THR A 43 -0.33 6.67 4.30
N ASN A 44 -1.19 5.95 5.02
CA ASN A 44 -2.16 5.04 4.39
C ASN A 44 -2.98 5.73 3.30
N LYS A 45 -3.42 6.98 3.56
CA LYS A 45 -4.11 7.82 2.58
C LYS A 45 -3.32 8.01 1.28
N ASN A 46 -2.03 8.36 1.38
CA ASN A 46 -1.19 8.56 0.21
C ASN A 46 -0.89 7.25 -0.52
N ILE A 47 -0.73 6.14 0.21
CA ILE A 47 -0.58 4.81 -0.39
C ILE A 47 -1.84 4.43 -1.16
N ILE A 48 -3.02 4.58 -0.55
CA ILE A 48 -4.32 4.31 -1.19
C ILE A 48 -4.51 5.18 -2.45
N MET A 49 -4.26 6.49 -2.35
CA MET A 49 -4.37 7.40 -3.49
C MET A 49 -3.42 6.99 -4.63
N HIS A 50 -2.19 6.59 -4.30
CA HIS A 50 -1.22 6.17 -5.31
C HIS A 50 -1.61 4.83 -5.97
N LEU A 51 -2.08 3.86 -5.19
CA LEU A 51 -2.57 2.58 -5.71
C LEU A 51 -3.78 2.77 -6.65
N ILE A 52 -4.69 3.68 -6.33
CA ILE A 52 -5.83 4.02 -7.18
C ILE A 52 -5.36 4.67 -8.49
N ALA A 53 -4.45 5.66 -8.41
CA ALA A 53 -3.91 6.30 -9.60
C ALA A 53 -3.19 5.30 -10.52
N GLU A 54 -2.42 4.37 -9.94
CA GLU A 54 -1.76 3.30 -10.69
C GLU A 54 -2.78 2.33 -11.30
N LEU A 55 -3.89 2.02 -10.61
CA LEU A 55 -4.97 1.19 -11.15
C LEU A 55 -5.66 1.83 -12.37
N GLU A 56 -5.83 3.15 -12.36
CA GLU A 56 -6.45 3.92 -13.45
C GLU A 56 -5.50 4.08 -14.65
N SER A 57 -4.19 4.12 -14.42
CA SER A 57 -3.17 4.21 -15.46
C SER A 57 -2.80 2.84 -16.06
N THR A 58 -2.91 1.78 -15.26
CA THR A 58 -2.55 0.42 -15.66
C THR A 58 -3.66 -0.24 -16.48
N HIS A 59 -3.29 -0.75 -17.66
CA HIS A 59 -4.18 -1.50 -18.54
C HIS A 59 -3.91 -3.02 -18.53
N ASP A 60 -2.87 -3.43 -17.81
CA ASP A 60 -2.52 -4.84 -17.64
C ASP A 60 -3.41 -5.47 -16.56
N ARG A 61 -4.16 -6.51 -16.92
CA ARG A 61 -5.11 -7.14 -16.00
C ARG A 61 -4.43 -7.81 -14.82
N ALA A 62 -3.27 -8.44 -15.02
CA ALA A 62 -2.56 -9.13 -13.94
C ALA A 62 -2.03 -8.12 -12.91
N LEU A 63 -1.49 -6.98 -13.36
CA LEU A 63 -1.05 -5.89 -12.50
C LEU A 63 -2.23 -5.21 -11.81
N GLN A 64 -3.36 -5.00 -12.51
CA GLN A 64 -4.59 -4.47 -11.89
C GLN A 64 -5.12 -5.39 -10.77
N GLU A 65 -5.09 -6.71 -10.96
CA GLU A 65 -5.47 -7.68 -9.93
C GLU A 65 -4.53 -7.60 -8.72
N CYS A 66 -3.22 -7.52 -8.94
CA CYS A 66 -2.23 -7.36 -7.86
C CYS A 66 -2.39 -6.03 -7.12
N LEU A 67 -2.61 -4.93 -7.85
CA LEU A 67 -2.87 -3.61 -7.28
C LEU A 67 -4.16 -3.60 -6.44
N ARG A 68 -5.22 -4.26 -6.91
CA ARG A 68 -6.48 -4.43 -6.15
C ARG A 68 -6.29 -5.26 -4.89
N SER A 69 -5.53 -6.36 -4.98
CA SER A 69 -5.17 -7.21 -3.83
C SER A 69 -4.40 -6.38 -2.78
N THR A 70 -3.37 -5.66 -3.23
CA THR A 70 -2.58 -4.74 -2.39
C THR A 70 -3.47 -3.68 -1.74
N LEU A 71 -4.35 -3.04 -2.51
CA LEU A 71 -5.26 -2.02 -2.02
C LEU A 71 -6.22 -2.58 -0.96
N GLN A 72 -6.77 -3.78 -1.17
CA GLN A 72 -7.64 -4.43 -0.20
C GLN A 72 -6.91 -4.71 1.12
N ILE A 73 -5.65 -5.15 1.07
CA ILE A 73 -4.83 -5.37 2.28
C ILE A 73 -4.57 -4.04 3.01
N VAL A 74 -4.21 -2.98 2.28
CA VAL A 74 -3.95 -1.66 2.85
C VAL A 74 -5.22 -1.06 3.45
N VAL A 75 -6.37 -1.20 2.78
CA VAL A 75 -7.69 -0.78 3.28
C VAL A 75 -8.11 -1.60 4.51
N GLY A 76 -7.97 -2.93 4.47
CA GLY A 76 -8.33 -3.80 5.60
C GLY A 76 -7.46 -3.60 6.85
N ARG A 77 -6.28 -2.99 6.69
CA ARG A 77 -5.34 -2.65 7.77
C ARG A 77 -5.35 -1.17 8.14
N THR A 78 -6.01 -0.33 7.36
CA THR A 78 -6.34 1.00 7.82
C THR A 78 -7.46 0.82 8.83
N PRO A 79 -7.26 1.19 10.12
CA PRO A 79 -8.39 1.46 10.97
C PRO A 79 -9.00 2.77 10.46
N ASP A 80 -9.69 2.70 9.32
CA ASP A 80 -10.57 3.77 8.88
C ASP A 80 -11.74 3.72 9.85
N ASP A 81 -11.74 4.67 10.78
CA ASP A 81 -12.90 5.22 11.48
C ASP A 81 -14.18 4.39 11.23
N ALA A 82 -14.31 3.26 11.93
CA ALA A 82 -15.63 2.68 12.15
C ALA A 82 -16.32 3.71 13.03
N GLY A 83 -16.96 4.69 12.39
CA GLY A 83 -17.71 5.75 13.05
C GLY A 83 -18.62 5.11 14.10
N ILE A 84 -18.18 5.23 15.35
CA ILE A 84 -18.94 5.04 16.58
C ILE A 84 -18.70 6.32 17.37
#